data_AF-A0A497A8G8-F1
#
_entry.id   AF-A0A497A8G8-F1
#
_cell.length_a   1.000
_cell.length_b   1.000
_cell.length_c   1.000
_cell.angle_alpha   90.00
_cell.angle_beta   90.00
_cell.angle_gamma   90.00
#
_symmetry.space_group_name_H-M   'P 1'
#
loop_
_entity.id
_entity.type
_entity.pdbx_description
1 polymer ?
#
loop_
_entity_poly.entity_id
_entity_poly.type
_entity_poly.pdbx_seq_one_letter_code
_entity_poly.pdbx_strand_id
1 'polypeptide(L)'
;ESRLVRPEKELKAFQKVALQPGETKTVHFTLGPEALSYYDPGQKRWVAEPGVFEVLVGSSSRDIRAKAPFTLKAPPPSEAVPGTGLSVDSTLREILDDPGGKAVLEKHLGDLLQAPQIDMAMGFSLTQIAPFVPDVLTPQKLKEINDDLGRL
;
A
#
# COMPACT_ATOMS: atom_id res chain seq x y z
N GLU A 1 12.47 9.99 7.23
CA GLU A 1 12.76 10.39 5.84
C GLU A 1 12.31 9.28 4.91
N SER A 2 11.70 9.61 3.77
CA SER A 2 11.23 8.61 2.79
C SER A 2 12.39 8.02 2.00
N ARG A 3 12.29 6.74 1.63
CA ARG A 3 13.33 6.01 0.88
C ARG A 3 13.56 6.50 -0.56
N LEU A 4 12.65 7.32 -1.08
CA LEU A 4 12.71 7.89 -2.43
C LEU A 4 12.73 9.42 -2.37
N VAL A 5 13.38 10.05 -3.35
CA VAL A 5 13.36 11.50 -3.53
C VAL A 5 11.93 11.92 -3.86
N ARG A 6 11.36 12.81 -3.03
CA ARG A 6 10.02 13.34 -3.20
C ARG A 6 10.06 14.84 -3.45
N PRO A 7 9.09 15.40 -4.20
CA PRO A 7 8.89 16.84 -4.21
C PRO A 7 8.66 17.36 -2.79
N GLU A 8 9.12 18.58 -2.51
CA GLU A 8 8.93 19.22 -1.19
C GLU A 8 7.45 19.32 -0.79
N LYS A 9 6.55 19.46 -1.78
CA LYS A 9 5.10 19.50 -1.61
C LYS A 9 4.38 19.09 -2.88
N GLU A 10 3.20 18.51 -2.72
CA GLU A 10 2.35 18.01 -3.82
C GLU A 10 0.90 18.48 -3.60
N LEU A 11 0.21 18.89 -4.67
CA LEU A 11 -1.21 19.24 -4.59
C LEU A 11 -2.04 17.96 -4.47
N LYS A 12 -2.80 17.83 -3.39
CA LYS A 12 -3.67 16.65 -3.15
C LYS A 12 -5.15 16.91 -3.38
N ALA A 13 -5.61 18.15 -3.20
CA ALA A 13 -6.99 18.54 -3.48
C ALA A 13 -7.08 20.04 -3.75
N PHE A 14 -8.11 20.47 -4.50
CA PHE A 14 -8.46 21.87 -4.65
C PHE A 14 -9.98 22.01 -4.79
N GLN A 15 -10.51 23.16 -4.40
CA GLN A 15 -11.93 23.49 -4.62
C GLN A 15 -12.05 24.96 -4.99
N LYS A 16 -12.80 25.24 -6.06
CA LYS A 16 -13.14 26.61 -6.46
C LYS A 16 -14.48 26.99 -5.84
N VAL A 17 -14.52 28.12 -5.15
CA VAL A 17 -15.70 28.59 -4.43
C VAL A 17 -16.07 29.98 -4.91
N ALA A 18 -17.35 30.17 -5.27
CA ALA A 18 -17.90 31.49 -5.53
C ALA A 18 -18.45 32.09 -4.24
N LEU A 19 -18.13 33.36 -3.98
CA LEU A 19 -18.55 34.12 -2.81
C LEU A 19 -19.10 35.49 -3.22
N GLN A 20 -20.19 35.91 -2.57
CA GLN A 20 -20.64 37.29 -2.60
C GLN A 20 -19.77 38.18 -1.69
N PRO A 21 -19.78 39.51 -1.85
CA PRO A 21 -19.06 40.41 -0.95
C PRO A 21 -19.45 40.17 0.52
N GLY A 22 -18.46 39.86 1.37
CA GLY A 22 -18.66 39.55 2.79
C GLY A 22 -19.12 38.12 3.10
N GLU A 23 -19.39 37.28 2.10
CA GLU A 23 -19.79 35.88 2.30
C GLU A 23 -18.59 35.03 2.75
N THR A 24 -18.84 34.10 3.68
CA THR A 24 -17.88 33.09 4.13
C THR A 24 -18.44 31.70 3.88
N LYS A 25 -17.61 30.79 3.35
CA LYS A 25 -17.96 29.37 3.19
C LYS A 25 -16.88 28.48 3.79
N THR A 26 -17.33 27.39 4.40
CA THR A 26 -16.45 26.31 4.86
C THR A 26 -16.33 25.25 3.76
N VAL A 27 -15.10 24.87 3.45
CA VAL A 27 -14.80 23.78 2.50
C VAL A 27 -14.23 22.59 3.27
N HIS A 28 -14.59 21.38 2.83
CA HIS A 28 -14.10 20.14 3.43
C HIS A 28 -13.31 19.36 2.40
N PHE A 29 -12.14 18.87 2.80
CA PHE A 29 -11.32 17.97 2.01
C PHE A 29 -11.12 16.68 2.81
N THR A 30 -11.33 15.54 2.14
CA THR A 30 -11.03 14.22 2.70
C THR A 30 -9.74 13.74 2.06
N LEU A 31 -8.75 13.36 2.88
CA LEU A 31 -7.50 12.79 2.43
C LEU A 31 -7.44 11.33 2.89
N GLY A 32 -7.52 10.39 1.95
CA GLY A 32 -7.29 8.97 2.20
C GLY A 32 -5.80 8.60 2.12
N PRO A 33 -5.44 7.35 2.47
CA PRO A 33 -4.06 6.84 2.36
C PRO A 33 -3.46 7.02 0.97
N GLU A 34 -4.27 6.89 -0.08
CA GLU A 34 -3.88 7.07 -1.48
C GLU A 34 -3.32 8.46 -1.79
N ALA A 35 -3.75 9.49 -1.06
CA ALA A 35 -3.21 10.83 -1.20
C ALA A 35 -1.76 10.92 -0.69
N LEU A 36 -1.35 10.03 0.21
CA LEU A 36 -0.01 9.99 0.78
C LEU A 36 0.90 8.95 0.12
N SER A 37 0.31 8.05 -0.67
CA SER A 37 1.03 7.02 -1.39
C SER A 37 1.98 7.58 -2.44
N TYR A 38 3.08 6.88 -2.64
CA TYR A 38 3.98 7.04 -3.78
C TYR A 38 4.19 5.69 -4.45
N TYR A 39 4.57 5.70 -5.73
CA TYR A 39 4.90 4.46 -6.43
C TYR A 39 6.32 4.02 -6.07
N ASP A 40 6.46 2.83 -5.49
CA ASP A 40 7.76 2.20 -5.24
C ASP A 40 8.13 1.34 -6.44
N PRO A 41 9.15 1.72 -7.24
CA PRO A 41 9.55 0.95 -8.42
C PRO A 41 10.21 -0.39 -8.08
N GLY A 42 10.76 -0.55 -6.87
CA GLY A 42 11.30 -1.82 -6.39
C GLY A 42 10.20 -2.81 -6.05
N GLN A 43 9.11 -2.33 -5.46
CA GLN A 43 7.93 -3.15 -5.12
C GLN A 43 6.85 -3.16 -6.22
N LYS A 44 7.02 -2.34 -7.26
CA LYS A 44 6.07 -2.15 -8.38
C LYS A 44 4.64 -1.81 -7.93
N ARG A 45 4.47 -1.17 -6.78
CA ARG A 45 3.16 -0.88 -6.19
C ARG A 45 3.12 0.50 -5.54
N TRP A 46 1.92 1.00 -5.29
CA TRP A 46 1.71 2.19 -4.48
C TRP A 46 1.87 1.86 -3.00
N VAL A 47 2.71 2.63 -2.32
CA VAL A 47 2.96 2.47 -0.89
C VAL A 47 2.78 3.79 -0.16
N ALA A 48 2.13 3.75 0.99
CA ALA A 48 2.04 4.87 1.90
C ALA A 48 2.92 4.57 3.12
N GLU A 49 4.06 5.25 3.23
CA GLU A 49 4.95 5.09 4.38
C GLU A 49 4.34 5.74 5.62
N PRO A 50 4.25 5.02 6.76
CA PRO A 50 3.85 5.63 8.01
C PRO A 50 4.84 6.72 8.42
N GLY A 51 4.32 7.82 8.94
CA GLY A 51 5.16 8.96 9.27
C GLY A 51 4.37 10.22 9.58
N VAL A 52 5.13 11.28 9.88
CA VAL A 52 4.58 12.62 10.11
C VAL A 52 4.52 13.36 8.77
N PHE A 53 3.34 13.87 8.46
CA PHE A 53 3.05 14.68 7.28
C PHE A 53 2.57 16.07 7.72
N GLU A 54 2.75 17.06 6.86
CA GLU A 54 2.22 18.42 7.06
C GLU A 54 1.22 18.73 5.95
N VAL A 55 -0.02 19.07 6.31
CA VAL A 55 -0.98 19.60 5.34
C VAL A 55 -0.73 21.09 5.17
N LEU A 56 -0.65 21.54 3.92
CA LEU A 56 -0.47 22.94 3.54
C LEU A 56 -1.74 23.43 2.85
N VAL A 57 -2.33 24.53 3.34
CA VAL A 57 -3.52 25.15 2.73
C VAL A 57 -3.15 26.54 2.22
N GLY A 58 -3.44 26.81 0.95
CA GLY A 58 -3.02 28.04 0.30
C GLY A 58 -3.84 28.37 -0.94
N SER A 59 -3.70 29.59 -1.43
CA SER A 59 -4.32 30.03 -2.70
C SER A 59 -3.44 29.75 -3.92
N SER A 60 -2.15 29.48 -3.69
CA SER A 60 -1.19 29.00 -4.68
C SER A 60 -0.11 28.17 -3.99
N SER A 61 0.73 27.49 -4.77
CA SER A 61 1.88 26.76 -4.22
C SER A 61 2.87 27.68 -3.48
N ARG A 62 2.85 28.99 -3.72
CA ARG A 62 3.71 29.99 -3.05
C ARG A 62 3.00 30.76 -1.93
N ASP A 63 1.67 30.86 -1.97
CA ASP A 63 0.82 31.54 -0.97
C ASP A 63 0.16 30.51 -0.04
N ILE A 64 0.90 30.06 0.97
CA ILE A 64 0.42 29.13 2.00
C ILE A 64 -0.04 29.93 3.23
N ARG A 65 -1.29 29.72 3.65
CA ARG A 65 -1.96 30.50 4.70
C ARG A 65 -2.17 29.72 5.98
N ALA A 66 -2.18 28.39 5.91
CA ALA A 66 -2.28 27.54 7.08
C ALA A 66 -1.48 26.25 6.88
N LYS A 67 -1.01 25.70 8.00
CA LYS A 67 -0.27 24.44 8.07
C LYS A 67 -0.72 23.65 9.28
N ALA A 68 -0.79 22.34 9.18
CA ALA A 68 -1.02 21.48 10.34
C ALA A 68 -0.29 20.13 10.18
N PRO A 69 0.37 19.63 11.24
CA PRO A 69 0.96 18.30 11.22
C PRO A 69 -0.12 17.24 11.46
N PHE A 70 0.09 16.06 10.87
CA PHE A 70 -0.69 14.87 11.15
C PHE A 70 0.17 13.62 10.97
N THR A 71 -0.24 12.49 11.55
CA THR A 71 0.52 11.25 11.50
C THR A 71 -0.26 10.20 10.74
N LEU A 72 0.31 9.70 9.64
CA LEU A 72 -0.15 8.46 9.03
C LEU A 72 0.39 7.32 9.88
N LYS A 73 -0.51 6.61 10.54
CA LYS A 73 -0.17 5.36 11.24
C LYS A 73 0.04 4.27 10.20
N ALA A 74 0.92 3.33 10.51
CA ALA A 74 1.06 2.15 9.67
C ALA A 74 -0.31 1.48 9.57
N PRO A 75 -0.78 1.12 8.35
CA PRO A 75 -1.92 0.24 8.28
C PRO A 75 -1.59 -1.03 9.08
N PRO A 76 -2.57 -1.63 9.79
CA PRO A 76 -2.37 -2.97 10.33
C PRO A 76 -1.90 -3.88 9.16
N PRO A 77 -1.09 -4.93 9.41
CA PRO A 77 -0.50 -5.77 8.36
C PRO A 77 -1.49 -6.33 7.31
N SER A 78 -2.78 -6.26 7.60
CA SER A 78 -3.91 -6.71 6.77
C SER A 78 -4.54 -5.63 5.87
N GLU A 79 -4.08 -4.38 5.88
CA GLU A 79 -4.67 -3.26 5.13
C GLU A 79 -3.64 -2.51 4.28
N ALA A 80 -2.70 -3.24 3.67
CA ALA A 80 -1.93 -2.67 2.56
C ALA A 80 -2.92 -2.36 1.42
N VAL A 81 -3.01 -1.08 1.06
CA VAL A 81 -3.93 -0.53 0.05
C VAL A 81 -4.12 -1.50 -1.14
N PRO A 82 -5.35 -1.98 -1.41
CA PRO A 82 -5.63 -2.79 -2.59
C PRO A 82 -5.47 -1.88 -3.81
N GLY A 83 -4.43 -2.13 -4.60
CA GLY A 83 -4.11 -1.33 -5.76
C GLY A 83 -3.19 -2.09 -6.70
N THR A 84 -3.81 -2.92 -7.55
CA THR A 84 -3.25 -3.58 -8.75
C THR A 84 -2.08 -4.55 -8.51
N GLY A 85 -2.42 -5.80 -8.20
CA GLY A 85 -1.53 -6.96 -8.28
C GLY A 85 -1.38 -7.69 -6.95
N LEU A 86 -1.64 -9.00 -6.96
CA LEU A 86 -1.24 -9.88 -5.86
C LEU A 86 0.29 -9.98 -5.84
N SER A 87 0.89 -10.11 -4.67
CA SER A 87 2.35 -10.23 -4.54
C SER A 87 2.72 -11.17 -3.40
N VAL A 88 3.98 -11.56 -3.30
CA VAL A 88 4.47 -12.38 -2.18
C VAL A 88 4.45 -11.66 -0.83
N ASP A 89 4.22 -10.35 -0.84
CA ASP A 89 4.04 -9.53 0.34
C ASP A 89 2.57 -9.43 0.77
N SER A 90 1.64 -9.89 -0.07
CA SER A 90 0.23 -10.06 0.29
C SER A 90 0.08 -11.23 1.28
N THR A 91 -0.93 -11.16 2.13
CA THR A 91 -1.23 -12.25 3.06
C THR A 91 -1.66 -13.49 2.30
N LEU A 92 -1.34 -14.68 2.83
CA LEU A 92 -1.78 -15.93 2.20
C LEU A 92 -3.28 -15.96 1.94
N ARG A 93 -4.07 -15.41 2.88
CA ARG A 93 -5.52 -15.29 2.77
C ARG A 93 -5.94 -14.47 1.55
N GLU A 94 -5.37 -13.29 1.36
CA GLU A 94 -5.71 -12.42 0.23
C GLU A 94 -5.39 -13.08 -1.12
N ILE A 95 -4.25 -13.79 -1.20
CA ILE A 95 -3.87 -14.45 -2.45
C ILE A 95 -4.74 -15.68 -2.73
N LEU A 96 -5.19 -16.40 -1.68
CA LEU A 96 -6.10 -17.54 -1.81
C LEU A 96 -7.56 -17.15 -2.09
N ASP A 97 -7.99 -15.97 -1.64
CA ASP A 97 -9.30 -15.41 -1.94
C ASP A 97 -9.43 -14.99 -3.42
N ASP A 98 -8.31 -14.79 -4.12
CA ASP A 98 -8.28 -14.53 -5.56
C ASP A 98 -8.13 -15.82 -6.40
N PRO A 99 -8.95 -16.03 -7.45
CA PRO A 99 -8.88 -17.23 -8.29
C PRO A 99 -7.55 -17.40 -9.03
N GLY A 100 -6.93 -16.30 -9.49
CA GLY A 100 -5.64 -16.31 -10.16
C GLY A 100 -4.51 -16.52 -9.16
N GLY A 101 -4.57 -15.83 -8.02
CA GLY A 101 -3.61 -15.97 -6.94
C GLY A 101 -3.53 -17.39 -6.40
N LYS A 102 -4.69 -18.00 -6.13
CA LYS A 102 -4.81 -19.39 -5.71
C LYS A 102 -4.16 -20.34 -6.72
N ALA A 103 -4.38 -20.16 -8.01
CA ALA A 103 -3.78 -21.01 -9.04
C ALA A 103 -2.24 -20.92 -9.05
N VAL A 104 -1.68 -19.72 -8.82
CA VAL A 104 -0.22 -19.52 -8.72
C VAL A 104 0.35 -20.16 -7.44
N LEU A 105 -0.31 -20.00 -6.30
CA LEU A 105 0.08 -20.66 -5.05
C LEU A 105 -0.04 -22.18 -5.13
N GLU A 106 -1.13 -22.72 -5.68
CA GLU A 106 -1.28 -24.19 -5.82
C GLU A 106 -0.20 -24.77 -6.74
N LYS A 107 0.14 -24.07 -7.83
CA LYS A 107 1.20 -24.48 -8.77
C LYS A 107 2.59 -24.54 -8.13
N HIS A 108 2.92 -23.58 -7.27
CA HIS A 108 4.28 -23.46 -6.71
C HIS A 108 4.41 -24.01 -5.27
N LEU A 109 3.32 -23.97 -4.51
CA LEU A 109 3.25 -24.18 -3.06
C LEU A 109 2.09 -25.13 -2.67
N GLY A 110 1.61 -25.97 -3.58
CA GLY A 110 0.54 -26.94 -3.28
C GLY A 110 0.79 -27.79 -2.03
N ASP A 111 2.04 -28.21 -1.81
CA ASP A 111 2.43 -28.97 -0.61
C ASP A 111 2.37 -28.13 0.67
N LEU A 112 2.67 -26.83 0.59
CA LEU A 112 2.58 -25.89 1.71
C LEU A 112 1.12 -25.64 2.09
N LEU A 113 0.23 -25.52 1.09
CA LEU A 113 -1.21 -25.29 1.30
C LEU A 113 -1.90 -26.48 1.96
N GLN A 114 -1.36 -27.68 1.84
CA GLN A 114 -1.88 -28.88 2.50
C GLN A 114 -1.28 -29.13 3.89
N ALA A 115 -0.34 -28.29 4.33
CA ALA A 115 0.24 -28.43 5.65
C ALA A 115 -0.82 -28.15 6.74
N PRO A 116 -0.91 -28.96 7.80
CA PRO A 116 -1.90 -28.77 8.88
C PRO A 116 -1.72 -27.45 9.64
N GLN A 117 -0.57 -26.79 9.50
CA GLN A 117 -0.28 -25.48 10.07
C GLN A 117 -0.60 -24.30 9.14
N ILE A 118 -1.18 -24.53 7.95
CA ILE A 118 -1.50 -23.48 6.98
C ILE A 118 -2.48 -22.45 7.55
N ASP A 119 -3.43 -22.89 8.39
CA ASP A 119 -4.41 -22.02 9.04
C ASP A 119 -3.76 -20.94 9.91
N MET A 120 -2.62 -21.25 10.53
CA MET A 120 -1.85 -20.29 11.33
C MET A 120 -1.05 -19.32 10.45
N ALA A 121 -0.72 -19.73 9.22
CA ALA A 121 0.02 -18.95 8.24
C ALA A 121 -0.86 -18.04 7.37
N MET A 122 -2.19 -18.20 7.40
CA MET A 122 -3.13 -17.39 6.60
C MET A 122 -3.03 -15.88 6.84
N GLY A 123 -2.62 -15.47 8.04
CA GLY A 123 -2.42 -14.05 8.41
C GLY A 123 -1.04 -13.48 8.11
N PHE A 124 -0.13 -14.28 7.54
CA PHE A 124 1.24 -13.89 7.23
C PHE A 124 1.47 -13.86 5.71
N SER A 125 2.44 -13.06 5.26
CA SER A 125 2.88 -13.06 3.87
C SER A 125 3.87 -14.20 3.57
N LEU A 126 4.03 -14.55 2.29
CA LEU A 126 5.02 -15.54 1.87
C LEU A 126 6.44 -15.12 2.24
N THR A 127 6.74 -13.82 2.16
CA THR A 127 8.04 -13.27 2.56
C THR A 127 8.30 -13.39 4.07
N GLN A 128 7.26 -13.33 4.90
CA GLN A 128 7.37 -13.54 6.35
C GLN A 128 7.51 -15.01 6.73
N ILE A 129 6.91 -15.92 5.96
CA ILE A 129 6.95 -17.36 6.21
C ILE A 129 8.26 -17.97 5.69
N ALA A 130 8.87 -17.40 4.66
CA ALA A 130 10.06 -17.93 4.02
C ALA A 130 11.25 -18.25 4.95
N PRO A 131 11.59 -17.44 5.96
CA PRO A 131 12.63 -17.78 6.92
C PRO A 131 12.32 -19.01 7.79
N PHE A 132 11.04 -19.35 7.95
CA PHE A 132 10.58 -20.50 8.76
C PHE A 132 10.50 -21.80 7.96
N VAL A 133 10.44 -21.73 6.63
CA VAL A 133 10.42 -22.88 5.72
C VAL A 133 11.37 -22.65 4.53
N PRO A 134 12.67 -22.47 4.79
CA PRO A 134 13.65 -22.13 3.75
C PRO A 134 13.79 -23.21 2.67
N ASP A 135 13.45 -24.46 3.01
CA ASP A 135 13.48 -25.60 2.09
C ASP A 135 12.38 -25.53 1.02
N VAL A 136 11.27 -24.85 1.32
CA VAL A 136 10.09 -24.75 0.44
C VAL A 136 10.01 -23.37 -0.21
N LEU A 137 10.23 -22.31 0.58
CA LEU A 137 10.18 -20.91 0.16
C LEU A 137 11.59 -20.35 0.00
N THR A 138 12.28 -20.80 -1.05
CA THR A 138 13.58 -20.23 -1.40
C THR A 138 13.43 -18.83 -2.02
N PRO A 139 14.45 -17.96 -1.96
CA PRO A 139 14.42 -16.64 -2.58
C PRO A 139 14.09 -16.69 -4.08
N GLN A 140 14.56 -17.74 -4.76
CA GLN A 140 14.27 -17.99 -6.17
C GLN A 140 12.78 -18.28 -6.39
N LYS A 141 12.19 -19.13 -5.54
CA LYS A 141 10.78 -19.51 -5.63
C LYS A 141 9.85 -18.35 -5.30
N LEU A 142 10.19 -17.55 -4.28
CA LEU A 142 9.48 -16.30 -3.98
C LEU A 142 9.48 -15.36 -5.18
N LYS A 143 10.62 -15.22 -5.87
CA LYS A 143 10.72 -14.39 -7.05
C LYS A 143 9.81 -14.91 -8.18
N GLU A 144 9.80 -16.21 -8.44
CA GLU A 144 8.94 -16.84 -9.45
C GLU A 144 7.45 -16.68 -9.15
N ILE A 145 7.06 -16.86 -7.89
CA ILE A 145 5.68 -16.64 -7.44
C ILE A 145 5.30 -15.17 -7.61
N ASN A 146 6.18 -14.24 -7.23
CA ASN A 146 5.92 -12.81 -7.38
C ASN A 146 5.81 -12.40 -8.86
N ASP A 147 6.63 -12.99 -9.73
CA ASP A 147 6.58 -12.75 -11.17
C ASP A 147 5.30 -13.32 -11.81
N ASP A 148 4.81 -14.48 -11.36
CA ASP A 148 3.54 -15.07 -11.82
C ASP A 148 2.32 -14.33 -11.24
N LEU A 149 2.35 -13.92 -9.98
CA LEU A 149 1.28 -13.11 -9.35
C LEU A 149 1.18 -11.71 -9.97
N GLY A 150 2.31 -11.10 -10.32
CA GLY A 150 2.35 -9.81 -11.01
C GLY A 150 1.95 -9.86 -12.50
N ARG A 151 1.68 -11.05 -13.06
CA ARG A 151 1.15 -11.24 -14.43
C ARG A 151 -0.37 -11.42 -14.47
N LEU A 152 -1.00 -11.59 -13.31
CA LEU A 152 -2.46 -11.66 -13.14
C LEU A 152 -3.05 -10.24 -13.17
#